data_AF-A0AA36HC60-F1
#
_entry.id   AF-A0AA36HC60-F1
#
_cell.length_a   1.000
_cell.length_b   1.000
_cell.length_c   1.000
_cell.angle_alpha   90.00
_cell.angle_beta   90.00
_cell.angle_gamma   90.00
#
_symmetry.space_group_name_H-M   'P 1'
#
loop_
_entity.id
_entity.type
_entity.pdbx_description
1 polymer ?
#
loop_
_entity_poly.entity_id
_entity_poly.type
_entity_poly.pdbx_seq_one_letter_code
_entity_poly.pdbx_strand_id
1 'polypeptide(L)'
;MPESLRGVNSILGQLALFFVEIVFHCSLILSIDRLIATAFPLRYQNWLTDKVTLSLLAFITVLAASYWAIYFFGDCSFHFSHKLRIWAFEKPQCTGYGLEYIDMIYHLSLFGLTSIFDLITLSRLERLRKRFTVEHHDVQGAHESKRRAKKELLLFVQATLTSSMYLIMIICFHVISPTVSTTFSYFLFTTFAWGLAHTIEGVVLIGLNPEIHTHLVSFQKLYSFIKDPHKSSSGQKTKLFSVTKNHELSHYEI
;
A
#
# COMPACT_ATOMS: atom_id res chain seq x y z
N MET A 1 -15.66 -32.41 -1.62
CA MET A 1 -15.57 -31.48 -0.47
C MET A 1 -16.97 -31.31 0.10
N PRO A 2 -17.17 -31.37 1.43
CA PRO A 2 -18.48 -31.14 2.06
C PRO A 2 -19.03 -29.75 1.73
N GLU A 3 -20.35 -29.59 1.67
CA GLU A 3 -20.98 -28.31 1.28
C GLU A 3 -20.62 -27.14 2.20
N SER A 4 -20.50 -27.38 3.51
CA SER A 4 -20.07 -26.37 4.49
C SER A 4 -18.67 -25.82 4.19
N LEU A 5 -17.75 -26.69 3.75
CA LEU A 5 -16.39 -26.29 3.35
C LEU A 5 -16.36 -25.55 2.02
N ARG A 6 -17.31 -25.83 1.11
CA ARG A 6 -17.44 -25.10 -0.15
C ARG A 6 -17.85 -23.64 0.08
N GLY A 7 -18.81 -23.41 0.99
CA GLY A 7 -19.25 -22.06 1.35
C GLY A 7 -18.12 -21.22 1.97
N VAL A 8 -17.40 -21.79 2.95
CA VAL A 8 -16.26 -21.10 3.59
C VAL A 8 -15.16 -20.77 2.57
N ASN A 9 -14.84 -21.70 1.67
CA ASN A 9 -13.82 -21.49 0.65
C ASN A 9 -14.16 -20.33 -0.30
N SER A 10 -15.42 -20.23 -0.72
CA SER A 10 -15.88 -19.14 -1.57
C SER A 10 -15.85 -17.79 -0.83
N ILE A 11 -16.24 -17.75 0.44
CA ILE A 11 -16.15 -16.53 1.27
C ILE A 11 -14.70 -16.05 1.38
N LEU A 12 -13.77 -16.98 1.65
CA LEU A 12 -12.35 -16.65 1.75
C LEU A 12 -11.79 -16.10 0.44
N GLY A 13 -12.16 -16.69 -0.69
CA GLY A 13 -11.77 -16.20 -2.01
C GLY A 13 -12.31 -14.79 -2.28
N GLN A 14 -13.59 -14.57 -2.01
CA GLN A 14 -14.20 -13.25 -2.22
C GLN A 14 -13.60 -12.17 -1.31
N LEU A 15 -13.31 -12.50 -0.05
CA LEU A 15 -12.60 -11.59 0.87
C LEU A 15 -11.19 -11.28 0.39
N ALA A 16 -10.47 -12.28 -0.13
CA ALA A 16 -9.14 -12.08 -0.69
C ALA A 16 -9.17 -11.08 -1.86
N LEU A 17 -10.10 -11.24 -2.80
CA LEU A 17 -10.28 -10.29 -3.90
C LEU A 17 -10.62 -8.88 -3.39
N PHE A 18 -11.54 -8.77 -2.43
CA PHE A 18 -11.92 -7.47 -1.85
C PHE A 18 -10.73 -6.74 -1.22
N PHE A 19 -9.89 -7.44 -0.46
CA PHE A 19 -8.71 -6.81 0.14
C PHE A 19 -7.69 -6.39 -0.91
N VAL A 20 -7.47 -7.18 -1.95
CA VAL A 20 -6.60 -6.80 -3.07
C VAL A 20 -7.11 -5.55 -3.77
N GLU A 21 -8.42 -5.47 -4.03
CA GLU A 21 -9.02 -4.27 -4.63
C GLU A 21 -8.78 -3.02 -3.80
N ILE A 22 -9.02 -3.11 -2.48
CA ILE A 22 -8.76 -2.01 -1.55
C ILE A 22 -7.30 -1.59 -1.60
N VAL A 23 -6.36 -2.53 -1.63
CA VAL A 23 -4.92 -2.24 -1.64
C VAL A 23 -4.51 -1.43 -2.86
N PHE A 24 -4.96 -1.80 -4.06
CA PHE A 24 -4.64 -1.06 -5.29
C PHE A 24 -5.21 0.36 -5.28
N HIS A 25 -6.47 0.48 -4.85
CA HIS A 25 -7.16 1.75 -4.71
C HIS A 25 -6.51 2.68 -3.69
N CYS A 26 -6.15 2.16 -2.52
CA CYS A 26 -5.43 2.90 -1.48
C CYS A 26 -4.05 3.34 -1.97
N SER A 27 -3.34 2.48 -2.72
CA SER A 27 -2.03 2.82 -3.30
C SER A 27 -2.10 4.02 -4.24
N LEU A 28 -3.14 4.08 -5.08
CA LEU A 28 -3.39 5.22 -5.96
C LEU A 28 -3.62 6.52 -5.17
N ILE A 29 -4.48 6.46 -4.14
CA ILE A 29 -4.74 7.63 -3.28
C ILE A 29 -3.48 8.10 -2.57
N LEU A 30 -2.70 7.18 -2.01
CA LEU A 30 -1.44 7.53 -1.33
C LEU A 30 -0.46 8.22 -2.30
N SER A 31 -0.43 7.80 -3.57
CA SER A 31 0.41 8.46 -4.57
C SER A 31 -0.09 9.87 -4.93
N ILE A 32 -1.41 10.04 -5.10
CA ILE A 32 -2.04 11.36 -5.33
C ILE A 32 -1.80 12.29 -4.14
N ASP A 33 -1.99 11.78 -2.93
CA ASP A 33 -1.77 12.52 -1.68
C ASP A 33 -0.35 13.06 -1.60
N ARG A 34 0.65 12.20 -1.84
CA ARG A 34 2.07 12.59 -1.92
C ARG A 34 2.32 13.66 -2.99
N LEU A 35 1.66 13.55 -4.15
CA LEU A 35 1.78 14.54 -5.21
C LEU A 35 1.24 15.90 -4.78
N ILE A 36 0.06 15.95 -4.15
CA ILE A 36 -0.56 17.19 -3.69
C ILE A 36 0.29 17.83 -2.59
N ALA A 37 0.74 17.03 -1.61
CA ALA A 37 1.61 17.47 -0.53
C ALA A 37 2.91 18.10 -1.07
N THR A 38 3.48 17.50 -2.11
CA THR A 38 4.71 17.99 -2.75
C THR A 38 4.47 19.21 -3.65
N ALA A 39 3.34 19.25 -4.37
CA ALA A 39 3.05 20.32 -5.32
C ALA A 39 2.55 21.61 -4.66
N PHE A 40 1.81 21.50 -3.55
CA PHE A 40 1.13 22.62 -2.90
C PHE A 40 1.26 22.58 -1.37
N PRO A 41 2.48 22.64 -0.81
CA PRO A 41 2.72 22.43 0.64
C PRO A 41 1.90 23.38 1.53
N LEU A 42 1.82 24.67 1.17
CA LEU A 42 1.09 25.69 1.95
C LEU A 42 -0.44 25.54 1.90
N ARG A 43 -0.99 24.97 0.82
CA ARG A 43 -2.43 24.73 0.70
C ARG A 43 -2.83 23.37 1.27
N TYR A 44 -1.92 22.40 1.19
CA TYR A 44 -2.12 21.04 1.69
C TYR A 44 -2.44 21.03 3.19
N GLN A 45 -1.73 21.83 4.00
CA GLN A 45 -2.00 21.97 5.44
C GLN A 45 -3.44 22.43 5.76
N ASN A 46 -4.07 23.20 4.86
CA ASN A 46 -5.44 23.69 5.06
C ASN A 46 -6.51 22.78 4.43
N TRP A 47 -6.15 21.99 3.42
CA TRP A 47 -7.08 21.14 2.69
C TRP A 47 -7.20 19.73 3.26
N LEU A 48 -6.07 19.12 3.62
CA LEU A 48 -6.04 17.74 4.06
C LEU A 48 -6.22 17.63 5.58
N THR A 49 -7.48 17.73 6.01
CA THR A 49 -7.87 17.48 7.39
C THR A 49 -8.21 15.99 7.59
N ASP A 50 -8.14 15.50 8.83
CA ASP A 50 -8.50 14.11 9.17
C ASP A 50 -9.88 13.70 8.63
N LYS A 51 -10.83 14.64 8.63
CA LYS A 51 -12.19 14.42 8.12
C LYS A 51 -12.20 14.22 6.60
N VAL A 52 -11.38 14.97 5.87
CA VAL A 52 -11.25 14.85 4.41
C VAL A 52 -10.56 13.53 4.07
N THR A 53 -9.49 13.18 4.76
CA THR A 53 -8.79 11.90 4.57
C THR A 53 -9.70 10.71 4.85
N LEU A 54 -10.48 10.76 5.94
CA LEU A 54 -11.47 9.72 6.25
C LEU A 54 -12.57 9.65 5.19
N SER A 55 -13.05 10.79 4.70
CA SER A 55 -14.04 10.83 3.63
C SER A 55 -13.51 10.26 2.32
N LEU A 56 -12.26 10.53 1.96
CA LEU A 56 -11.60 9.98 0.76
C LEU A 56 -11.41 8.47 0.89
N LEU A 57 -11.00 7.99 2.06
CA LEU A 57 -10.86 6.55 2.33
C LEU A 57 -12.20 5.82 2.28
N ALA A 58 -13.26 6.41 2.84
CA ALA A 58 -14.60 5.86 2.76
C ALA A 58 -15.08 5.81 1.30
N PHE A 59 -14.89 6.90 0.55
CA PHE A 59 -15.24 6.96 -0.87
C PHE A 59 -14.54 5.89 -1.69
N ILE A 60 -13.22 5.70 -1.51
CA ILE A 60 -12.47 4.72 -2.28
C ILE A 60 -12.83 3.28 -1.93
N THR A 61 -13.13 3.04 -0.65
CA THR A 61 -13.55 1.71 -0.21
C THR A 61 -14.92 1.36 -0.80
N VAL A 62 -15.82 2.35 -0.94
CA VAL A 62 -17.09 2.17 -1.65
C VAL A 62 -16.86 1.91 -3.13
N LEU A 63 -15.93 2.62 -3.80
CA LEU A 63 -15.58 2.33 -5.19
C LEU A 63 -15.01 0.91 -5.36
N ALA A 64 -14.06 0.52 -4.53
CA ALA A 64 -13.51 -0.84 -4.52
C ALA A 64 -14.60 -1.89 -4.27
N ALA A 65 -15.50 -1.65 -3.31
CA ALA A 65 -16.64 -2.53 -3.03
C ALA A 65 -17.61 -2.62 -4.22
N SER A 66 -17.83 -1.51 -4.94
CA SER A 66 -18.71 -1.48 -6.11
C SER A 66 -18.14 -2.27 -7.28
N TYR A 67 -16.82 -2.19 -7.51
CA TYR A 67 -16.13 -3.01 -8.50
C TYR A 67 -16.13 -4.49 -8.09
N TRP A 68 -15.78 -4.78 -6.84
CA TRP A 68 -15.83 -6.12 -6.27
C TRP A 68 -17.22 -6.77 -6.34
N ALA A 69 -18.29 -5.97 -6.21
CA ALA A 69 -19.67 -6.47 -6.31
C ALA A 69 -19.99 -7.15 -7.65
N ILE A 70 -19.26 -6.82 -8.72
CA ILE A 70 -19.41 -7.46 -10.05
C ILE A 70 -19.17 -8.98 -9.95
N TYR A 71 -18.28 -9.43 -9.06
CA TYR A 71 -17.96 -10.85 -8.87
C TYR A 71 -19.10 -11.67 -8.24
N PHE A 72 -20.15 -11.03 -7.70
CA PHE A 72 -21.35 -11.72 -7.23
C PHE A 72 -22.39 -11.95 -8.33
N PHE A 73 -22.29 -11.25 -9.46
CA PHE A 73 -23.22 -11.43 -10.56
C PHE A 73 -22.80 -12.63 -11.44
N GLY A 74 -23.75 -13.50 -11.77
CA GLY A 74 -23.55 -14.61 -12.72
C GLY A 74 -22.90 -15.89 -12.16
N ASP A 75 -22.87 -16.08 -10.84
CA ASP A 75 -22.16 -17.13 -10.11
C ASP A 75 -20.67 -17.30 -10.51
N CYS A 76 -19.97 -16.19 -10.76
CA CYS A 76 -18.51 -16.20 -10.89
C CYS A 76 -17.85 -16.31 -9.52
N SER A 77 -17.97 -17.47 -8.87
CA SER A 77 -17.38 -17.70 -7.55
C SER A 77 -15.85 -17.86 -7.66
N PHE A 78 -15.10 -17.03 -6.93
CA PHE A 78 -13.66 -17.19 -6.76
C PHE A 78 -13.40 -18.09 -5.55
N HIS A 79 -12.72 -19.21 -5.77
CA HIS A 79 -12.53 -20.21 -4.73
C HIS A 79 -11.21 -20.99 -4.92
N PHE A 80 -10.73 -21.61 -3.84
CA PHE A 80 -9.52 -22.42 -3.90
C PHE A 80 -9.83 -23.84 -4.42
N SER A 81 -9.27 -24.20 -5.56
CA SER A 81 -9.35 -25.54 -6.13
C SER A 81 -8.32 -26.46 -5.47
N HIS A 82 -8.75 -27.41 -4.65
CA HIS A 82 -7.84 -28.36 -3.99
C HIS A 82 -7.13 -29.32 -4.96
N LYS A 83 -7.73 -29.57 -6.13
CA LYS A 83 -7.11 -30.43 -7.16
C LYS A 83 -5.91 -29.75 -7.80
N LEU A 84 -6.07 -28.47 -8.14
CA LEU A 84 -5.02 -27.69 -8.80
C LEU A 84 -4.14 -26.92 -7.81
N ARG A 85 -4.57 -26.83 -6.55
CA ARG A 85 -4.00 -26.00 -5.47
C ARG A 85 -3.91 -24.52 -5.85
N ILE A 86 -4.88 -24.02 -6.59
CA ILE A 86 -4.91 -22.61 -7.04
C ILE A 86 -6.19 -21.93 -6.61
N TRP A 87 -6.17 -20.61 -6.55
CA TRP A 87 -7.39 -19.81 -6.64
C TRP A 87 -7.80 -19.62 -8.10
N ALA A 88 -9.06 -19.91 -8.42
CA ALA A 88 -9.59 -19.75 -9.77
C ALA A 88 -11.10 -19.47 -9.73
N PHE A 89 -11.62 -18.92 -10.83
CA PHE A 89 -13.07 -18.79 -11.02
C PHE A 89 -13.67 -20.11 -11.51
N GLU A 90 -14.86 -20.46 -11.01
CA GLU A 90 -15.53 -21.74 -11.29
C GLU A 90 -15.96 -21.92 -12.74
N LYS A 91 -16.39 -20.82 -13.40
CA LYS A 91 -16.97 -20.88 -14.74
C LYS A 91 -15.97 -20.40 -15.80
N PRO A 92 -15.84 -21.13 -16.94
CA PRO A 92 -14.94 -20.76 -18.03
C PRO A 92 -15.29 -19.42 -18.70
N GLN A 93 -16.53 -18.97 -18.52
CA GLN A 93 -17.01 -17.66 -18.98
C GLN A 93 -16.34 -16.50 -18.21
N CYS A 94 -15.90 -16.74 -16.97
CA CYS A 94 -15.27 -15.75 -16.10
C CYS A 94 -13.73 -15.72 -16.26
N THR A 95 -13.09 -16.84 -16.62
CA THR A 95 -11.61 -17.00 -16.73
C THR A 95 -11.03 -16.74 -18.13
N GLY A 96 -11.82 -16.78 -19.21
CA GLY A 96 -11.28 -16.70 -20.58
C GLY A 96 -11.16 -15.28 -21.16
N TYR A 97 -12.28 -14.74 -21.64
CA TYR A 97 -12.35 -13.48 -22.40
C TYR A 97 -13.14 -12.37 -21.68
N GLY A 98 -13.58 -12.63 -20.45
CA GLY A 98 -14.49 -11.77 -19.69
C GLY A 98 -13.81 -11.09 -18.50
N LEU A 99 -14.11 -11.58 -17.30
CA LEU A 99 -13.76 -10.90 -16.05
C LEU A 99 -12.26 -10.91 -15.73
N GLU A 100 -11.56 -12.03 -15.92
CA GLU A 100 -10.10 -12.10 -15.65
C GLU A 100 -9.29 -11.10 -16.51
N TYR A 101 -9.66 -10.95 -17.78
CA TYR A 101 -8.98 -10.00 -18.68
C TYR A 101 -9.30 -8.54 -18.33
N ILE A 102 -10.57 -8.25 -18.00
CA ILE A 102 -10.99 -6.92 -17.54
C ILE A 102 -10.27 -6.56 -16.24
N ASP A 103 -10.16 -7.52 -15.32
CA ASP A 103 -9.48 -7.37 -14.03
C ASP A 103 -7.99 -7.05 -14.21
N MET A 104 -7.32 -7.83 -15.05
CA MET A 104 -5.91 -7.58 -15.40
C MET A 104 -5.71 -6.18 -15.98
N ILE A 105 -6.54 -5.76 -16.94
CA ILE A 105 -6.44 -4.40 -17.53
C ILE A 105 -6.69 -3.33 -16.47
N TYR A 106 -7.68 -3.55 -15.62
CA TYR A 106 -8.08 -2.60 -14.59
C TYR A 106 -6.96 -2.37 -13.59
N HIS A 107 -6.38 -3.45 -13.03
CA HIS A 107 -5.26 -3.34 -12.10
C HIS A 107 -4.00 -2.79 -12.78
N LEU A 108 -3.71 -3.18 -14.03
CA LEU A 108 -2.60 -2.61 -14.79
C LEU A 108 -2.77 -1.10 -15.00
N SER A 109 -4.01 -0.64 -15.22
CA SER A 109 -4.34 0.78 -15.36
C SER A 109 -4.17 1.54 -14.04
N LEU A 110 -4.69 1.01 -12.92
CA LEU A 110 -4.50 1.59 -11.59
C LEU A 110 -3.02 1.68 -11.21
N PHE A 111 -2.28 0.62 -11.49
CA PHE A 111 -0.84 0.55 -11.30
C PHE A 111 -0.12 1.61 -12.14
N GLY A 112 -0.41 1.69 -13.45
CA GLY A 112 0.18 2.67 -14.35
C GLY A 112 -0.07 4.12 -13.90
N LEU A 113 -1.30 4.43 -13.48
CA LEU A 113 -1.65 5.74 -12.91
C LEU A 113 -0.86 6.04 -11.63
N THR A 114 -0.74 5.07 -10.73
CA THR A 114 0.04 5.19 -9.49
C THR A 114 1.51 5.47 -9.80
N SER A 115 2.12 4.72 -10.71
CA SER A 115 3.50 4.95 -11.14
C SER A 115 3.70 6.32 -11.76
N ILE A 116 2.76 6.80 -12.58
CA ILE A 116 2.82 8.16 -13.16
C ILE A 116 2.82 9.22 -12.05
N PHE A 117 1.90 9.13 -11.08
CA PHE A 117 1.83 10.09 -9.98
C PHE A 117 3.09 10.07 -9.10
N ASP A 118 3.65 8.89 -8.81
CA ASP A 118 4.91 8.77 -8.08
C ASP A 118 6.08 9.39 -8.87
N LEU A 119 6.19 9.14 -10.17
CA LEU A 119 7.23 9.74 -11.03
C LEU A 119 7.13 11.26 -11.11
N ILE A 120 5.91 11.81 -11.21
CA ILE A 120 5.68 13.27 -11.20
C ILE A 120 6.09 13.85 -9.85
N THR A 121 5.70 13.20 -8.76
CA THR A 121 6.04 13.61 -7.39
C THR A 121 7.54 13.71 -7.24
N LEU A 122 8.28 12.67 -7.64
CA LEU A 122 9.73 12.64 -7.58
C LEU A 122 10.38 13.70 -8.46
N SER A 123 9.91 13.84 -9.70
CA SER A 123 10.43 14.84 -10.64
C SER A 123 10.27 16.26 -10.11
N ARG A 124 9.13 16.57 -9.48
CA ARG A 124 8.90 17.89 -8.84
C ARG A 124 9.82 18.09 -7.64
N LEU A 125 9.97 17.06 -6.84
CA LEU A 125 10.77 17.10 -5.63
C LEU A 125 12.26 17.29 -5.92
N GLU A 126 12.78 16.61 -6.95
CA GLU A 126 14.15 16.84 -7.43
C GLU A 126 14.36 18.26 -7.95
N ARG A 127 13.36 18.85 -8.63
CA ARG A 127 13.43 20.24 -9.09
C ARG A 127 13.45 21.21 -7.91
N LEU A 128 12.64 20.98 -6.88
CA LEU A 128 12.65 21.77 -5.65
C LEU A 128 14.00 21.65 -4.94
N ARG A 129 14.54 20.44 -4.80
CA ARG A 129 15.87 20.19 -4.22
C ARG A 129 16.96 20.97 -4.96
N LYS A 130 16.99 20.88 -6.30
CA LYS A 130 17.99 21.59 -7.12
C LYS A 130 17.90 23.11 -6.92
N ARG A 131 16.71 23.68 -6.71
CA ARG A 131 16.55 25.11 -6.39
C ARG A 131 17.11 25.45 -5.02
N PHE A 132 16.73 24.71 -3.97
CA PHE A 132 17.20 24.95 -2.60
C PHE A 132 18.71 24.75 -2.41
N THR A 133 19.32 23.79 -3.10
CA THR A 133 20.79 23.56 -3.04
C THR A 133 21.59 24.70 -3.67
N VAL A 134 21.03 25.40 -4.66
CA VAL A 134 21.69 26.55 -5.32
C VAL A 134 21.59 27.82 -4.47
N GLU A 135 20.56 27.94 -3.62
CA GLU A 135 20.21 29.20 -2.94
C GLU A 135 20.74 29.32 -1.50
N HIS A 136 21.04 28.21 -0.79
CA HIS A 136 21.48 28.27 0.62
C HIS A 136 22.73 27.43 0.93
N HIS A 137 23.79 28.12 1.39
CA HIS A 137 25.02 27.56 1.95
C HIS A 137 24.95 27.43 3.49
N ASP A 138 23.77 27.13 4.06
CA ASP A 138 23.60 26.98 5.51
C ASP A 138 23.79 25.51 5.95
N VAL A 139 24.60 25.30 6.99
CA VAL A 139 24.98 23.97 7.51
C VAL A 139 23.80 23.26 8.18
N GLN A 140 22.88 24.01 8.80
CA GLN A 140 21.67 23.47 9.43
C GLN A 140 20.65 23.02 8.37
N GLY A 141 20.40 23.85 7.36
CA GLY A 141 19.57 23.51 6.20
C GLY A 141 20.09 22.31 5.38
N ALA A 142 21.42 22.11 5.34
CA ALA A 142 22.03 20.97 4.65
C ALA A 142 21.69 19.61 5.30
N HIS A 143 21.55 19.56 6.63
CA HIS A 143 21.21 18.33 7.34
C HIS A 143 19.73 17.95 7.15
N GLU A 144 18.82 18.92 7.22
CA GLU A 144 17.39 18.69 6.97
C GLU A 144 17.12 18.30 5.51
N SER A 145 17.79 18.97 4.56
CA SER A 145 17.74 18.64 3.14
C SER A 145 18.20 17.20 2.86
N LYS A 146 19.28 16.74 3.50
CA LYS A 146 19.74 15.35 3.41
C LYS A 146 18.73 14.34 3.98
N ARG A 147 18.15 14.64 5.16
CA ARG A 147 17.14 13.76 5.79
C ARG A 147 15.91 13.63 4.90
N ARG A 148 15.46 14.75 4.34
CA ARG A 148 14.34 14.81 3.39
C ARG A 148 14.66 14.02 2.12
N ALA A 149 15.81 14.27 1.48
CA ALA A 149 16.25 13.52 0.30
C ALA A 149 16.37 12.00 0.54
N LYS A 150 16.79 11.57 1.74
CA LYS A 150 16.82 10.15 2.10
C LYS A 150 15.41 9.56 2.19
N LYS A 151 14.46 10.23 2.84
CA LYS A 151 13.06 9.77 2.89
C LYS A 151 12.50 9.60 1.48
N GLU A 152 12.79 10.55 0.61
CA GLU A 152 12.32 10.57 -0.78
C GLU A 152 12.89 9.42 -1.61
N LEU A 153 14.19 9.17 -1.49
CA LEU A 153 14.83 8.01 -2.12
C LEU A 153 14.21 6.70 -1.64
N LEU A 154 13.93 6.57 -0.34
CA LEU A 154 13.31 5.36 0.21
C LEU A 154 11.89 5.16 -0.34
N LEU A 155 11.08 6.23 -0.42
CA LEU A 155 9.75 6.17 -1.03
C LEU A 155 9.80 5.82 -2.52
N PHE A 156 10.79 6.32 -3.26
CA PHE A 156 11.00 5.94 -4.66
C PHE A 156 11.38 4.46 -4.80
N VAL A 157 12.31 3.99 -3.97
CA VAL A 157 12.72 2.58 -3.96
C VAL A 157 11.51 1.71 -3.59
N GLN A 158 10.67 2.13 -2.65
CA GLN A 158 9.43 1.47 -2.29
C GLN A 158 8.48 1.34 -3.49
N ALA A 159 8.20 2.45 -4.19
CA ALA A 159 7.34 2.45 -5.37
C ALA A 159 7.91 1.57 -6.49
N THR A 160 9.22 1.61 -6.72
CA THR A 160 9.92 0.84 -7.76
C THR A 160 9.91 -0.66 -7.46
N LEU A 161 10.15 -1.05 -6.21
CA LEU A 161 10.10 -2.45 -5.79
C LEU A 161 8.68 -3.02 -5.84
N THR A 162 7.69 -2.25 -5.40
CA THR A 162 6.27 -2.63 -5.49
C THR A 162 5.88 -2.83 -6.95
N SER A 163 6.28 -1.89 -7.82
CA SER A 163 6.08 -1.96 -9.27
C SER A 163 6.67 -3.20 -9.92
N SER A 164 7.92 -3.54 -9.58
CA SER A 164 8.58 -4.70 -10.15
C SER A 164 7.98 -6.01 -9.66
N MET A 165 7.55 -6.10 -8.39
CA MET A 165 6.86 -7.28 -7.85
C MET A 165 5.54 -7.54 -8.57
N TYR A 166 4.75 -6.49 -8.81
CA TYR A 166 3.50 -6.60 -9.55
C TYR A 166 3.71 -7.08 -11.00
N LEU A 167 4.70 -6.53 -11.70
CA LEU A 167 5.06 -6.99 -13.05
C LEU A 167 5.51 -8.45 -13.07
N ILE A 168 6.33 -8.86 -12.10
CA ILE A 168 6.76 -10.26 -11.95
C ILE A 168 5.55 -11.16 -11.71
N MET A 169 4.60 -10.75 -10.86
CA MET A 169 3.38 -11.49 -10.61
C MET A 169 2.56 -11.69 -11.89
N ILE A 170 2.33 -10.64 -12.69
CA ILE A 170 1.63 -10.74 -13.99
C ILE A 170 2.34 -11.72 -14.92
N ILE A 171 3.67 -11.63 -15.03
CA ILE A 171 4.46 -12.53 -15.88
C ILE A 171 4.31 -13.98 -15.40
N CYS A 172 4.40 -14.21 -14.10
CA CYS A 172 4.19 -15.53 -13.50
C CYS A 172 2.80 -16.08 -13.84
N PHE A 173 1.74 -15.29 -13.68
CA PHE A 173 0.36 -15.70 -13.91
C PHE A 173 0.02 -15.94 -15.39
N HIS A 174 0.33 -14.99 -16.27
CA HIS A 174 -0.17 -15.00 -17.65
C HIS A 174 0.83 -15.53 -18.68
N VAL A 175 2.13 -15.50 -18.39
CA VAL A 175 3.17 -15.96 -19.33
C VAL A 175 3.72 -17.31 -18.93
N ILE A 176 4.11 -17.47 -17.66
CA ILE A 176 4.79 -18.69 -17.21
C ILE A 176 3.77 -19.80 -16.90
N SER A 177 2.71 -19.47 -16.16
CA SER A 177 1.70 -20.44 -15.72
C SER A 177 1.09 -21.30 -16.85
N PRO A 178 0.75 -20.75 -18.04
CA PRO A 178 0.21 -21.57 -19.13
C PRO A 178 1.22 -22.55 -19.75
N THR A 179 2.53 -22.30 -19.58
CA THR A 179 3.59 -23.13 -20.18
C THR A 179 3.99 -24.32 -19.30
N VAL A 180 3.60 -24.32 -18.02
CA VAL A 180 3.98 -25.38 -17.08
C VAL A 180 2.95 -26.50 -17.07
N SER A 181 3.41 -27.74 -17.10
CA SER A 181 2.56 -28.94 -17.18
C SER A 181 2.23 -29.55 -15.81
N THR A 182 3.01 -29.23 -14.77
CA THR A 182 2.82 -29.82 -13.44
C THR A 182 1.92 -28.97 -12.56
N THR A 183 1.04 -29.62 -11.79
CA THR A 183 0.16 -28.96 -10.82
C THR A 183 0.93 -28.16 -9.76
N PHE A 184 2.11 -28.64 -9.36
CA PHE A 184 2.94 -27.94 -8.40
C PHE A 184 3.53 -26.66 -8.98
N SER A 185 4.06 -26.71 -10.21
CA SER A 185 4.53 -25.51 -10.91
C SER A 185 3.39 -24.49 -11.13
N TYR A 186 2.19 -24.96 -11.48
CA TYR A 186 1.03 -24.09 -11.66
C TYR A 186 0.67 -23.35 -10.36
N PHE A 187 0.67 -24.05 -9.21
CA PHE A 187 0.53 -23.43 -7.89
C PHE A 187 1.63 -22.39 -7.58
N LEU A 188 2.89 -22.72 -7.88
CA LEU A 188 4.03 -21.83 -7.61
C LEU A 188 3.91 -20.50 -8.33
N PHE A 189 3.57 -20.53 -9.62
CA PHE A 189 3.49 -19.33 -10.46
C PHE A 189 2.16 -18.58 -10.37
N THR A 190 1.18 -19.13 -9.66
CA THR A 190 -0.11 -18.46 -9.40
C THR A 190 -0.24 -18.10 -7.93
N THR A 191 -0.84 -18.97 -7.13
CA THR A 191 -1.23 -18.68 -5.75
C THR A 191 -0.05 -18.37 -4.84
N PHE A 192 1.06 -19.12 -4.96
CA PHE A 192 2.24 -18.85 -4.14
C PHE A 192 2.91 -17.54 -4.52
N ALA A 193 3.12 -17.29 -5.82
CA ALA A 193 3.67 -16.02 -6.31
C ALA A 193 2.83 -14.81 -5.89
N TRP A 194 1.49 -14.92 -5.98
CA TRP A 194 0.57 -13.87 -5.55
C TRP A 194 0.65 -13.62 -4.04
N GLY A 195 0.58 -14.66 -3.20
CA GLY A 195 0.70 -14.51 -1.75
C GLY A 195 2.06 -13.94 -1.33
N LEU A 196 3.14 -14.37 -1.99
CA LEU A 196 4.49 -13.87 -1.74
C LEU A 196 4.65 -12.41 -2.15
N ALA A 197 4.11 -12.02 -3.32
CA ALA A 197 4.15 -10.63 -3.80
C ALA A 197 3.49 -9.70 -2.77
N HIS A 198 2.25 -9.98 -2.34
CA HIS A 198 1.55 -9.18 -1.31
C HIS A 198 2.29 -9.14 0.03
N THR A 199 2.94 -10.24 0.41
CA THR A 199 3.76 -10.29 1.64
C THR A 199 4.98 -9.38 1.52
N ILE A 200 5.70 -9.46 0.39
CA ILE A 200 6.88 -8.64 0.13
C ILE A 200 6.49 -7.16 0.04
N GLU A 201 5.37 -6.83 -0.61
CA GLU A 201 4.84 -5.46 -0.68
C GLU A 201 4.62 -4.86 0.71
N GLY A 202 4.01 -5.62 1.63
CA GLY A 202 3.83 -5.20 3.02
C GLY A 202 5.17 -4.98 3.74
N VAL A 203 6.15 -5.86 3.54
CA VAL A 203 7.50 -5.73 4.11
C VAL A 203 8.23 -4.51 3.56
N VAL A 204 8.13 -4.28 2.24
CA VAL A 204 8.74 -3.14 1.54
C VAL A 204 8.13 -1.83 2.03
N LEU A 205 6.81 -1.76 2.20
CA LEU A 205 6.11 -0.60 2.77
C LEU A 205 6.59 -0.29 4.19
N ILE A 206 6.65 -1.29 5.07
CA ILE A 206 7.08 -1.07 6.46
C ILE A 206 8.56 -0.69 6.52
N GLY A 207 9.41 -1.43 5.81
CA GLY A 207 10.88 -1.28 5.89
C GLY A 207 11.41 0.00 5.25
N LEU A 208 10.77 0.49 4.19
CA LEU A 208 11.20 1.70 3.48
C LEU A 208 10.45 2.96 3.91
N ASN A 209 9.41 2.85 4.73
CA ASN A 209 8.73 4.00 5.29
C ASN A 209 9.23 4.32 6.72
N PRO A 210 10.14 5.29 6.90
CA PRO A 210 10.72 5.62 8.21
C PRO A 210 9.70 6.20 9.20
N GLU A 211 8.56 6.70 8.72
CA GLU A 211 7.49 7.24 9.57
C GLU A 211 6.73 6.11 10.26
N ILE A 212 6.44 5.02 9.51
CA ILE A 212 5.85 3.80 10.08
C ILE A 212 6.76 3.24 11.18
N HIS A 213 8.07 3.15 10.94
CA HIS A 213 9.02 2.71 11.97
C HIS A 213 8.97 3.56 13.23
N THR A 214 8.86 4.88 13.09
CA THR A 214 8.79 5.82 14.22
C THR A 214 7.50 5.59 15.02
N HIS A 215 6.37 5.44 14.33
CA HIS A 215 5.07 5.17 14.96
C HIS A 215 5.03 3.78 15.62
N LEU A 216 5.58 2.73 14.99
CA LEU A 216 5.66 1.39 15.56
C LEU A 216 6.46 1.38 16.88
N VAL A 217 7.60 2.08 16.93
CA VAL A 217 8.39 2.22 18.17
C VAL A 217 7.61 3.02 19.22
N SER A 218 6.85 4.05 18.82
CA SER A 218 6.00 4.81 19.75
C SER A 218 4.88 3.95 20.35
N PHE A 219 4.26 3.09 19.54
CA PHE A 219 3.21 2.18 19.97
C PHE A 219 3.77 1.08 20.88
N GLN A 220 4.97 0.55 20.58
CA GLN A 220 5.66 -0.39 21.47
C GLN A 220 5.97 0.24 22.84
N LYS A 221 6.39 1.50 22.88
CA LYS A 221 6.60 2.24 24.13
C LYS A 221 5.28 2.41 24.90
N LEU A 222 4.21 2.81 24.21
CA LEU A 222 2.88 2.93 24.81
C LEU A 222 2.37 1.58 25.37
N TYR A 223 2.52 0.50 24.59
CA TYR A 223 2.17 -0.85 25.00
C TYR A 223 2.99 -1.30 26.22
N SER A 224 4.29 -1.02 26.24
CA SER A 224 5.15 -1.32 27.41
C SER A 224 4.76 -0.52 28.65
N PHE A 225 4.31 0.73 28.48
CA PHE A 225 3.82 1.58 29.56
C PHE A 225 2.48 1.09 30.13
N ILE A 226 1.58 0.63 29.27
CA ILE A 226 0.29 0.04 29.67
C ILE A 226 0.50 -1.31 30.37
N LYS A 227 1.46 -2.10 29.90
CA LYS A 227 1.76 -3.43 30.45
C LYS A 227 2.40 -3.35 31.85
N ASP A 228 3.25 -2.35 32.12
CA ASP A 228 3.97 -2.20 33.40
C ASP A 228 3.86 -0.77 33.99
N PRO A 229 2.71 -0.37 34.54
CA PRO A 229 2.49 0.98 35.06
C PRO A 229 3.33 1.31 36.32
N HIS A 230 3.90 0.31 37.00
CA HIS A 230 4.56 0.46 38.30
C HIS A 230 6.07 0.75 38.26
N LYS A 231 6.71 0.80 37.07
CA LYS A 231 8.18 0.93 36.95
C LYS A 231 8.70 2.33 36.61
N SER A 232 7.85 3.35 36.48
CA SER A 232 8.29 4.73 36.17
C SER A 232 7.64 5.79 37.08
N SER A 233 8.13 5.86 38.31
CA SER A 233 8.04 7.05 39.16
C SER A 233 9.48 7.40 39.52
N SER A 234 10.14 8.32 38.82
CA SER A 234 10.34 9.68 39.36
C SER A 234 10.87 10.69 38.32
N GLY A 235 11.20 10.28 37.07
CA GLY A 235 11.90 11.16 36.11
C GLY A 235 11.23 11.43 34.76
N GLN A 236 10.11 10.77 34.44
CA GLN A 236 9.64 10.65 33.05
C GLN A 236 8.36 11.43 32.73
N LYS A 237 7.56 11.82 33.74
CA LYS A 237 6.33 12.62 33.55
C LYS A 237 6.61 13.98 32.88
N THR A 238 7.75 14.60 33.17
CA THR A 238 8.13 15.90 32.60
C THR A 238 8.60 15.79 31.14
N LYS A 239 9.14 14.63 30.72
CA LYS A 239 9.61 14.41 29.34
C LYS A 239 8.50 14.00 28.38
N LEU A 240 7.46 13.31 28.84
CA LEU A 240 6.37 12.90 27.96
C LEU A 240 5.50 14.10 27.56
N PHE A 241 5.19 14.99 28.51
CA PHE A 241 4.43 16.23 28.25
C PHE A 241 5.21 17.25 27.41
N SER A 242 6.55 17.32 27.54
CA SER A 242 7.37 18.21 26.71
C SER A 242 7.52 17.70 25.27
N VAL A 243 7.51 16.38 25.05
CA VAL A 243 7.53 15.78 23.71
C VAL A 243 6.20 16.01 22.98
N THR A 244 5.04 15.93 23.67
CA THR A 244 3.75 16.23 23.04
C THR A 244 3.61 17.72 22.71
N LYS A 245 4.04 18.60 23.62
CA LYS A 245 3.93 20.06 23.42
C LYS A 245 4.88 20.60 22.36
N ASN A 246 6.09 20.04 22.22
CA ASN A 246 7.01 20.41 21.14
C ASN A 246 6.55 19.89 19.77
N HIS A 247 5.79 18.79 19.73
CA HIS A 247 5.23 18.27 18.47
C HIS A 247 4.02 19.07 17.99
N GLU A 248 3.24 19.68 18.90
CA GLU A 248 2.19 20.64 18.55
C GLU A 248 2.77 22.00 18.10
N LEU A 249 3.86 22.48 18.71
CA LEU A 249 4.50 23.74 18.34
C LEU A 249 5.29 23.64 17.02
N SER A 250 5.86 22.48 16.71
CA SER A 250 6.49 22.20 15.40
C SER A 250 5.51 22.17 14.23
N HIS A 251 4.19 22.13 14.49
CA HIS A 251 3.16 22.22 13.46
C HIS A 251 2.72 23.66 13.15
N TYR A 252 3.21 24.65 13.91
CA TYR A 252 2.88 26.08 13.73
C TYR A 252 4.06 26.96 13.29
N GLU A 253 5.27 26.42 13.20
CA GLU A 253 6.41 27.10 12.59
C GLU A 253 6.98 26.25 11.45
N ILE A 254 6.61 26.66 10.23
CA ILE A 254 7.21 26.52 8.89
C ILE A 254 6.10 26.41 7.83
#